data_AF-A0A6L7CMK5-F1
#
_entry.id   AF-A0A6L7CMK5-F1
#
_cell.length_a   1.000
_cell.length_b   1.000
_cell.length_c   1.000
_cell.angle_alpha   90.00
_cell.angle_beta   90.00
_cell.angle_gamma   90.00
#
_symmetry.space_group_name_H-M   'P 1'
#
loop_
_entity.id
_entity.type
_entity.pdbx_description
1 polymer ?
#
loop_
_entity_poly.entity_id
_entity_poly.type
_entity_poly.pdbx_seq_one_letter_code
_entity_poly.pdbx_strand_id
1 'polypeptide(L)'
;LFAALAAISFFGLQRAMPETATRIGEKLSLKELGRDYKLVLKNGRFVAGALALGFVSLPLLAWIAQSPIIIITGEQLSSYEYGLLQVPIFGALIAGNLLLARLTSRRTVRSLIIMGGWPIMIGLLVAAAATVISSHAYLWMTAGLSIYAFGIGLANAGLVRLTLFASDMSKGTVSAAMGMLQMLIFTVGIEISKHAWLNGGNGQFNLFNLVNGILWLSLMVIFLKDKQMGNSHEG
;
A
#
# COMPACT_ATOMS: atom_id res chain seq x y z
N LEU A 1 6.81 -23.28 12.82
CA LEU A 1 7.50 -22.83 11.59
C LEU A 1 8.12 -21.44 11.73
N PHE A 2 7.34 -20.37 11.93
CA PHE A 2 7.87 -18.99 12.04
C PHE A 2 8.96 -18.82 13.11
N ALA A 3 8.77 -19.36 14.32
CA ALA A 3 9.76 -19.31 15.39
C ALA A 3 11.09 -19.99 15.00
N ALA A 4 11.03 -21.12 14.30
CA ALA A 4 12.22 -21.85 13.84
C ALA A 4 12.97 -21.05 12.76
N LEU A 5 12.25 -20.50 11.77
CA LEU A 5 12.84 -19.65 10.74
C LEU A 5 13.45 -18.37 11.32
N ALA A 6 12.80 -17.76 12.31
CA ALA A 6 13.31 -16.60 13.03
C ALA A 6 14.58 -16.95 13.82
N ALA A 7 14.63 -18.11 14.49
CA ALA A 7 15.83 -18.58 15.18
C ALA A 7 16.99 -18.83 14.21
N ILE A 8 16.73 -19.45 13.05
CA ILE A 8 17.75 -19.62 11.99
C ILE A 8 18.26 -18.26 11.51
N SER A 9 17.37 -17.30 11.27
CA SER A 9 17.75 -15.94 10.89
C SER A 9 18.59 -15.26 11.97
N PHE A 10 18.26 -15.44 13.25
CA PHE A 10 19.01 -14.88 14.37
C PHE A 10 20.45 -15.39 14.39
N PHE A 11 20.65 -16.71 14.34
CA PHE A 11 22.00 -17.28 14.34
C PHE A 11 22.77 -16.93 13.07
N GLY A 12 22.10 -16.83 11.92
CA GLY A 12 22.69 -16.34 10.68
C GLY A 12 23.20 -14.92 10.80
N LEU A 13 22.37 -13.99 11.32
CA LEU A 13 22.74 -12.60 11.53
C LEU A 13 23.86 -12.45 12.58
N GLN A 14 23.77 -13.18 13.69
CA GLN A 14 24.80 -13.16 14.73
C GLN A 14 26.19 -13.53 14.18
N ARG A 15 26.24 -14.46 13.23
CA ARG A 15 27.50 -14.95 12.67
C ARG A 15 28.00 -14.13 11.47
N ALA A 16 27.09 -13.54 10.69
CA ALA A 16 27.42 -12.99 9.38
C ALA A 16 27.23 -11.47 9.24
N MET A 17 26.46 -10.79 10.12
CA MET A 17 26.20 -9.36 10.00
C MET A 17 27.36 -8.55 10.59
N PRO A 18 28.16 -7.82 9.79
CA PRO A 18 29.21 -6.96 10.31
C PRO A 18 28.63 -5.69 10.93
N GLU A 19 29.37 -5.09 11.88
CA GLU A 19 29.07 -3.77 12.39
C GLU A 19 29.38 -2.71 11.31
N THR A 20 28.41 -1.84 11.01
CA THR A 20 28.49 -0.82 9.95
C THR A 20 28.04 0.56 10.42
N ALA A 21 27.72 0.72 11.71
CA ALA A 21 27.37 2.00 12.28
C ALA A 21 28.56 2.98 12.22
N THR A 22 28.36 4.11 11.54
CA THR A 22 29.40 5.13 11.32
C THR A 22 29.53 6.14 12.47
N ARG A 23 28.59 6.14 13.42
CA ARG A 23 28.45 7.15 14.49
C ARG A 23 28.49 6.54 15.89
N ILE A 24 29.27 5.48 16.07
CA ILE A 24 29.40 4.81 17.38
C ILE A 24 30.06 5.79 18.37
N GLY A 25 29.41 6.03 19.51
CA GLY A 25 29.88 6.94 20.55
C GLY A 25 29.37 8.39 20.44
N GLU A 26 28.67 8.76 19.37
CA GLU A 26 28.03 10.07 19.26
C GLU A 26 26.78 10.18 20.15
N LYS A 27 26.48 11.40 20.62
CA LYS A 27 25.29 11.67 21.44
C LYS A 27 24.05 11.84 20.54
N LEU A 28 22.96 11.14 20.87
CA LEU A 28 21.67 11.31 20.20
C LEU A 28 20.88 12.47 20.81
N SER A 29 20.57 13.50 20.01
CA SER A 29 19.71 14.62 20.42
C SER A 29 18.27 14.41 19.95
N LEU A 30 17.35 14.13 20.88
CA LEU A 30 15.92 13.98 20.56
C LEU A 30 15.28 15.28 20.03
N LYS A 31 15.80 16.44 20.46
CA LYS A 31 15.34 17.75 19.98
C LYS A 31 15.67 17.95 18.50
N GLU A 32 16.87 17.54 18.07
CA GLU A 32 17.27 17.61 16.67
C GLU A 32 16.49 16.60 15.82
N LEU A 33 16.35 15.36 16.30
CA LEU A 33 15.53 14.35 15.63
C LEU A 33 14.09 14.83 15.43
N GLY A 34 13.47 15.42 16.46
CA GLY A 34 12.13 15.99 16.37
C GLY A 34 12.04 17.17 15.39
N ARG A 35 13.09 18.00 15.28
CA ARG A 35 13.18 19.05 14.27
C ARG A 35 13.23 18.45 12.87
N ASP A 36 13.98 17.37 12.68
CA ASP A 36 14.13 16.73 11.38
C ASP A 36 12.80 16.14 10.88
N TYR A 37 12.04 15.47 11.76
CA TYR A 37 10.68 15.03 11.41
C TYR A 37 9.75 16.20 11.06
N LYS A 38 9.81 17.31 11.80
CA LYS A 38 9.03 18.52 11.46
C LYS A 38 9.40 19.09 10.09
N LEU A 39 10.67 19.04 9.69
CA LEU A 39 11.11 19.49 8.38
C LEU A 39 10.59 18.57 7.26
N VAL A 40 10.67 17.24 7.45
CA VAL A 40 10.12 16.28 6.49
C VAL A 40 8.61 16.46 6.33
N LEU A 41 7.87 16.63 7.44
CA LEU A 41 6.42 16.80 7.43
C LEU A 41 5.94 18.16 6.89
N LYS A 42 6.82 19.17 6.82
CA LYS A 42 6.51 20.45 6.15
C LYS A 42 6.57 20.34 4.63
N ASN A 43 7.24 19.32 4.09
CA ASN A 43 7.28 19.09 2.65
C ASN A 43 5.95 18.48 2.17
N GLY A 44 5.04 19.35 1.70
CA GLY A 44 3.70 18.95 1.26
C GLY A 44 3.69 17.90 0.15
N ARG A 45 4.70 17.88 -0.73
CA ARG A 45 4.82 16.86 -1.78
C ARG A 45 5.20 15.50 -1.19
N PHE A 46 6.17 15.46 -0.29
CA PHE A 46 6.51 14.24 0.45
C PHE A 46 5.29 13.71 1.21
N VAL A 47 4.58 14.58 1.95
CA VAL A 47 3.39 14.19 2.70
C VAL A 47 2.30 13.66 1.76
N ALA A 48 2.04 14.32 0.63
CA ALA A 48 1.06 13.84 -0.34
C ALA A 48 1.40 12.44 -0.87
N GLY A 49 2.66 12.18 -1.22
CA GLY A 49 3.13 10.86 -1.67
C GLY A 49 3.02 9.79 -0.57
N ALA A 50 3.44 10.11 0.66
CA ALA A 50 3.38 9.20 1.80
C ALA A 50 1.94 8.85 2.20
N LEU A 51 1.03 9.82 2.21
CA LEU A 51 -0.39 9.60 2.45
C LEU A 51 -1.03 8.81 1.30
N ALA A 52 -0.67 9.11 0.06
CA ALA A 52 -1.14 8.37 -1.12
C ALA A 52 -0.78 6.88 -1.02
N LEU A 53 0.44 6.54 -0.62
CA LEU A 53 0.87 5.15 -0.39
C LEU A 53 0.00 4.44 0.67
N GLY A 54 -0.36 5.14 1.74
CA GLY A 54 -1.23 4.60 2.79
C GLY A 54 -2.64 4.34 2.27
N PHE A 55 -3.28 5.35 1.68
CA PHE A 55 -4.65 5.22 1.18
C PHE A 55 -4.78 4.21 0.05
N VAL A 56 -3.80 4.15 -0.85
CA VAL A 56 -3.84 3.21 -1.97
C VAL A 56 -3.66 1.77 -1.51
N SER A 57 -2.92 1.51 -0.42
CA SER A 57 -2.67 0.14 0.06
C SER A 57 -3.71 -0.34 1.08
N LEU A 58 -4.46 0.59 1.68
CA LEU A 58 -5.42 0.30 2.73
C LEU A 58 -6.50 -0.73 2.32
N PRO A 59 -7.12 -0.68 1.12
CA PRO A 59 -8.09 -1.70 0.73
C PRO A 59 -7.54 -3.14 0.75
N LEU A 60 -6.27 -3.31 0.39
CA LEU A 60 -5.61 -4.62 0.40
C LEU A 60 -5.38 -5.11 1.83
N LEU A 61 -4.93 -4.23 2.72
CA LEU A 61 -4.73 -4.59 4.14
C LEU A 61 -6.04 -4.78 4.89
N ALA A 62 -7.08 -4.00 4.56
CA ALA A 62 -8.42 -4.18 5.09
C ALA A 62 -8.99 -5.55 4.67
N TRP A 63 -8.76 -5.97 3.43
CA TRP A 63 -9.07 -7.32 2.97
C TRP A 63 -8.31 -8.39 3.78
N ILE A 64 -7.01 -8.23 4.00
CA ILE A 64 -6.22 -9.18 4.82
C ILE A 64 -6.79 -9.27 6.24
N ALA A 65 -7.15 -8.14 6.84
CA ALA A 65 -7.64 -8.08 8.21
C ALA A 65 -9.05 -8.68 8.38
N GLN A 66 -9.94 -8.45 7.41
CA GLN A 66 -11.37 -8.77 7.56
C GLN A 66 -11.85 -9.95 6.72
N SER A 67 -11.12 -10.38 5.68
CA SER A 67 -11.57 -11.44 4.78
C SER A 67 -11.97 -12.76 5.47
N PRO A 68 -11.36 -13.22 6.58
CA PRO A 68 -11.87 -14.39 7.28
C PRO A 68 -13.29 -14.18 7.80
N ILE A 69 -13.58 -13.02 8.37
CA ILE A 69 -14.90 -12.70 8.94
C ILE A 69 -15.91 -12.46 7.80
N ILE A 70 -15.51 -11.74 6.74
CA ILE A 70 -16.35 -11.47 5.57
C ILE A 70 -16.78 -12.79 4.90
N ILE A 71 -15.83 -13.69 4.63
CA ILE A 71 -16.06 -14.90 3.84
C ILE A 71 -16.63 -16.04 4.68
N ILE A 72 -16.03 -16.36 5.82
CA ILE A 72 -16.42 -17.54 6.61
C ILE A 72 -17.68 -17.23 7.42
N THR A 73 -17.70 -16.10 8.14
CA THR A 73 -18.83 -15.76 9.01
C THR A 73 -19.94 -15.02 8.25
N GLY A 74 -19.58 -14.07 7.38
CA GLY A 74 -20.53 -13.25 6.63
C GLY A 74 -21.24 -14.02 5.52
N GLU A 75 -20.47 -14.63 4.62
CA GLU A 75 -20.99 -15.38 3.47
C GLU A 75 -21.19 -16.89 3.75
N GLN A 76 -20.87 -17.36 4.97
CA GLN A 76 -21.02 -18.77 5.38
C GLN A 76 -20.25 -19.77 4.49
N LEU A 77 -19.12 -19.33 3.92
CA LEU A 77 -18.26 -20.13 3.04
C LEU A 77 -17.25 -20.95 3.85
N SER A 78 -16.73 -22.01 3.22
CA SER A 78 -15.72 -22.87 3.82
C SER A 78 -14.33 -22.21 3.88
N SER A 79 -13.46 -22.70 4.77
CA SER A 79 -12.05 -22.29 4.82
C SER A 79 -11.30 -22.56 3.50
N TYR A 80 -11.76 -23.54 2.71
CA TYR A 80 -11.20 -23.84 1.39
C TYR A 80 -11.50 -22.71 0.40
N GLU A 81 -12.75 -22.24 0.34
CA GLU A 81 -13.17 -21.14 -0.53
C GLU A 81 -12.50 -19.83 -0.11
N TYR A 82 -12.39 -19.57 1.19
CA TYR A 82 -11.60 -18.46 1.72
C TYR A 82 -10.17 -18.47 1.16
N GLY A 83 -9.49 -19.63 1.19
CA GLY A 83 -8.14 -19.77 0.63
C GLY A 83 -8.10 -19.58 -0.89
N LEU A 84 -9.10 -20.10 -1.61
CA LEU A 84 -9.18 -20.01 -3.06
C LEU A 84 -9.35 -18.55 -3.53
N LEU A 85 -10.14 -17.74 -2.81
CA LEU A 85 -10.35 -16.32 -3.14
C LEU A 85 -9.10 -15.45 -2.93
N GLN A 86 -8.10 -15.91 -2.15
CA GLN A 86 -6.82 -15.20 -2.00
C GLN A 86 -5.93 -15.33 -3.25
N VAL A 87 -6.01 -16.47 -3.95
CA VAL A 87 -5.18 -16.77 -5.12
C VAL A 87 -5.31 -15.73 -6.23
N PRO A 88 -6.52 -15.35 -6.71
CA PRO A 88 -6.63 -14.34 -7.76
C PRO A 88 -6.16 -12.96 -7.29
N ILE A 89 -6.42 -12.57 -6.03
CA ILE A 89 -6.07 -11.24 -5.52
C ILE A 89 -4.54 -11.08 -5.42
N PHE A 90 -3.87 -11.99 -4.72
CA PHE A 90 -2.41 -11.92 -4.57
C PHE A 90 -1.66 -12.37 -5.82
N GLY A 91 -2.24 -13.29 -6.60
CA GLY A 91 -1.72 -13.66 -7.92
C GLY A 91 -1.69 -12.46 -8.86
N ALA A 92 -2.74 -11.63 -8.86
CA ALA A 92 -2.79 -10.39 -9.62
C ALA A 92 -1.75 -9.37 -9.14
N LEU A 93 -1.55 -9.24 -7.82
CA LEU A 93 -0.48 -8.39 -7.26
C LEU A 93 0.92 -8.82 -7.73
N ILE A 94 1.20 -10.12 -7.74
CA ILE A 94 2.45 -10.68 -8.25
C ILE A 94 2.57 -10.39 -9.76
N ALA A 95 1.51 -10.65 -10.54
CA ALA A 95 1.50 -10.37 -11.97
C ALA A 95 1.76 -8.89 -12.29
N GLY A 96 1.20 -7.97 -11.50
CA GLY A 96 1.46 -6.53 -11.61
C GLY A 96 2.92 -6.17 -11.38
N ASN A 97 3.56 -6.75 -10.36
CA ASN A 97 5.00 -6.56 -10.09
C ASN A 97 5.90 -7.17 -11.19
N LEU A 98 5.52 -8.34 -11.74
CA LEU A 98 6.24 -8.95 -12.86
C LEU A 98 6.14 -8.08 -14.12
N LEU A 99 4.97 -7.50 -14.37
CA LEU A 99 4.78 -6.57 -15.49
C LEU A 99 5.58 -5.27 -15.27
N LEU A 100 5.60 -4.75 -14.05
CA LEU A 100 6.44 -3.60 -13.67
C LEU A 100 7.92 -3.87 -14.00
N ALA A 101 8.44 -5.03 -13.60
CA ALA A 101 9.84 -5.40 -13.86
C ALA A 101 10.17 -5.41 -15.35
N ARG A 102 9.24 -5.87 -16.20
CA ARG A 102 9.40 -5.87 -17.67
C ARG A 102 9.31 -4.46 -18.27
N LEU A 103 8.42 -3.62 -17.75
CA LEU A 103 8.15 -2.28 -18.31
C LEU A 103 9.10 -1.19 -17.78
N THR A 104 9.78 -1.41 -16.65
CA THR A 104 10.74 -0.45 -16.05
C THR A 104 11.81 0.02 -17.04
N SER A 105 12.23 -0.84 -17.99
CA SER A 105 13.25 -0.49 -19.00
C SER A 105 12.74 0.35 -20.18
N ARG A 106 11.41 0.54 -20.29
CA ARG A 106 10.75 1.18 -21.45
C ARG A 106 9.79 2.29 -21.06
N ARG A 107 9.37 2.36 -19.80
CA ARG A 107 8.40 3.33 -19.29
C ARG A 107 8.97 4.04 -18.08
N THR A 108 8.69 5.33 -17.97
CA THR A 108 9.08 6.09 -16.80
C THR A 108 8.19 5.74 -15.59
N VAL A 109 8.69 6.03 -14.40
CA VAL A 109 7.96 5.79 -13.14
C VAL A 109 6.59 6.48 -13.13
N ARG A 110 6.51 7.71 -13.65
CA ARG A 110 5.25 8.45 -13.78
C ARG A 110 4.24 7.71 -14.65
N SER A 111 4.67 7.21 -15.81
CA SER A 111 3.79 6.49 -16.74
C SER A 111 3.25 5.20 -16.11
N LEU A 112 4.07 4.49 -15.33
CA LEU A 112 3.69 3.25 -14.65
C LEU A 112 2.65 3.51 -13.56
N ILE A 113 2.80 4.58 -12.78
CA ILE A 113 1.82 4.97 -11.77
C ILE A 113 0.47 5.32 -12.42
N ILE A 114 0.48 6.09 -13.51
CA ILE A 114 -0.76 6.44 -14.25
C ILE A 114 -1.39 5.17 -14.86
N MET A 115 -0.58 4.27 -15.41
CA MET A 115 -1.06 3.00 -15.97
C MET A 115 -1.68 2.10 -14.90
N GLY A 116 -1.10 2.03 -13.70
CA GLY A 116 -1.65 1.29 -12.57
C GLY A 116 -2.89 1.95 -11.94
N GLY A 117 -3.07 3.27 -12.13
CA GLY A 117 -4.24 3.99 -11.64
C GLY A 117 -5.56 3.57 -12.27
N TRP A 118 -5.55 3.18 -13.54
CA TRP A 118 -6.72 2.64 -14.22
C TRP A 118 -7.28 1.38 -13.54
N PRO A 119 -6.50 0.28 -13.40
CA PRO A 119 -6.97 -0.91 -12.71
C PRO A 119 -7.25 -0.68 -11.21
N ILE A 120 -6.52 0.21 -10.53
CA ILE A 120 -6.84 0.59 -9.13
C ILE A 120 -8.28 1.13 -9.04
N MET A 121 -8.61 2.15 -9.84
CA MET A 121 -9.92 2.80 -9.75
C MET A 121 -11.05 1.91 -10.28
N ILE A 122 -10.83 1.22 -11.40
CA ILE A 122 -11.83 0.32 -11.99
C ILE A 122 -12.11 -0.85 -11.03
N GLY A 123 -11.07 -1.46 -10.46
CA GLY A 123 -11.22 -2.59 -9.54
C GLY A 123 -12.05 -2.23 -8.30
N LEU A 124 -11.75 -1.08 -7.68
CA LEU A 124 -12.49 -0.59 -6.52
C LEU A 124 -13.94 -0.22 -6.88
N LEU A 125 -14.16 0.38 -8.05
CA LEU A 125 -15.49 0.73 -8.53
C LEU A 125 -16.35 -0.50 -8.80
N VAL A 126 -15.79 -1.54 -9.43
CA VAL A 126 -16.47 -2.82 -9.67
C VAL A 126 -16.87 -3.48 -8.35
N ALA A 127 -15.95 -3.55 -7.38
CA ALA A 127 -16.24 -4.14 -6.07
C ALA A 127 -17.35 -3.37 -5.33
N ALA A 128 -17.29 -2.04 -5.32
CA ALA A 128 -18.29 -1.19 -4.68
C ALA A 128 -19.66 -1.28 -5.37
N ALA A 129 -19.71 -1.11 -6.70
CA ALA A 129 -20.97 -1.15 -7.44
C ALA A 129 -21.67 -2.51 -7.31
N ALA A 130 -20.92 -3.60 -7.46
CA ALA A 130 -21.50 -4.95 -7.35
C ALA A 130 -22.07 -5.23 -5.96
N THR A 131 -21.34 -4.84 -4.90
CA THR A 131 -21.77 -5.11 -3.52
C THR A 131 -22.81 -4.14 -2.98
N VAL A 132 -22.96 -2.96 -3.59
CA VAL A 132 -24.09 -2.05 -3.33
C VAL A 132 -25.38 -2.57 -3.98
N ILE A 133 -25.29 -3.13 -5.20
CA ILE A 133 -26.45 -3.72 -5.90
C ILE A 133 -26.87 -5.04 -5.23
N SER A 134 -25.90 -5.89 -4.88
CA SER A 134 -26.13 -7.17 -4.22
C SER A 134 -25.06 -7.40 -3.15
N SER A 135 -25.45 -7.30 -1.88
CA SER A 135 -24.52 -7.43 -0.74
C SER A 135 -23.73 -8.75 -0.76
N HIS A 136 -24.30 -9.82 -1.33
CA HIS A 136 -23.68 -11.15 -1.39
C HIS A 136 -22.89 -11.41 -2.68
N ALA A 137 -22.63 -10.39 -3.51
CA ALA A 137 -21.83 -10.53 -4.73
C ALA A 137 -20.32 -10.64 -4.46
N TYR A 138 -19.91 -11.56 -3.58
CA TYR A 138 -18.52 -11.71 -3.14
C TYR A 138 -17.55 -12.09 -4.28
N LEU A 139 -18.01 -12.81 -5.31
CA LEU A 139 -17.19 -13.12 -6.50
C LEU A 139 -16.83 -11.86 -7.30
N TRP A 140 -17.78 -10.92 -7.43
CA TRP A 140 -17.54 -9.63 -8.08
C TRP A 140 -16.62 -8.75 -7.24
N MET A 141 -16.76 -8.81 -5.91
CA MET A 141 -15.82 -8.16 -4.99
C MET A 141 -14.40 -8.71 -5.17
N THR A 142 -14.22 -10.04 -5.21
CA THR A 142 -12.91 -10.67 -5.45
C THR A 142 -12.33 -10.30 -6.81
N ALA A 143 -13.14 -10.28 -7.87
CA ALA A 143 -12.70 -9.85 -9.19
C ALA A 143 -12.24 -8.38 -9.19
N GLY A 144 -13.02 -7.48 -8.57
CA GLY A 144 -12.67 -6.07 -8.42
C GLY A 144 -11.38 -5.87 -7.63
N LEU A 145 -11.23 -6.53 -6.48
CA LEU A 145 -10.01 -6.48 -5.67
C LEU A 145 -8.79 -7.08 -6.40
N SER A 146 -8.97 -8.07 -7.27
CA SER A 146 -7.88 -8.63 -8.08
C SER A 146 -7.40 -7.64 -9.13
N ILE A 147 -8.32 -6.98 -9.83
CA ILE A 147 -7.98 -5.91 -10.80
C ILE A 147 -7.25 -4.78 -10.07
N TYR A 148 -7.77 -4.34 -8.93
CA TYR A 148 -7.12 -3.32 -8.11
C TYR A 148 -5.71 -3.75 -7.65
N ALA A 149 -5.54 -4.99 -7.17
CA ALA A 149 -4.26 -5.51 -6.71
C ALA A 149 -3.21 -5.59 -7.82
N PHE A 150 -3.63 -5.91 -9.05
CA PHE A 150 -2.77 -5.80 -10.23
C PHE A 150 -2.24 -4.37 -10.42
N GLY A 151 -3.12 -3.37 -10.30
CA GLY A 151 -2.75 -1.96 -10.38
C GLY A 151 -1.80 -1.51 -9.28
N ILE A 152 -1.99 -1.98 -8.05
CA ILE A 152 -1.04 -1.78 -6.94
C ILE A 152 0.33 -2.35 -7.31
N GLY A 153 0.39 -3.58 -7.81
CA GLY A 153 1.65 -4.21 -8.21
C GLY A 153 2.41 -3.43 -9.27
N LEU A 154 1.68 -2.73 -10.16
CA LEU A 154 2.28 -1.91 -11.21
C LEU A 154 2.72 -0.51 -10.73
N ALA A 155 1.97 0.12 -9.82
CA ALA A 155 2.18 1.52 -9.43
C ALA A 155 3.00 1.71 -8.14
N ASN A 156 2.88 0.81 -7.17
CA ASN A 156 3.27 1.08 -5.78
C ASN A 156 4.77 1.30 -5.61
N ALA A 157 5.61 0.43 -6.20
CA ALA A 157 7.07 0.57 -6.12
C ALA A 157 7.57 1.88 -6.76
N GLY A 158 6.92 2.31 -7.84
CA GLY A 158 7.19 3.60 -8.47
C GLY A 158 6.86 4.78 -7.55
N LEU A 159 5.70 4.72 -6.89
CA LEU A 159 5.28 5.76 -5.96
C LEU A 159 6.18 5.82 -4.71
N VAL A 160 6.62 4.67 -4.18
CA VAL A 160 7.62 4.60 -3.09
C VAL A 160 8.91 5.29 -3.51
N ARG A 161 9.45 4.97 -4.71
CA ARG A 161 10.67 5.61 -5.23
C ARG A 161 10.49 7.13 -5.30
N LEU A 162 9.44 7.62 -5.94
CA LEU A 162 9.22 9.07 -6.07
C LEU A 162 9.02 9.76 -4.72
N THR A 163 8.37 9.11 -3.76
CA THR A 163 8.13 9.68 -2.42
C THR A 163 9.43 9.77 -1.64
N LEU A 164 10.29 8.74 -1.70
CA LEU A 164 11.62 8.75 -1.08
C LEU A 164 12.52 9.86 -1.63
N PHE A 165 12.40 10.17 -2.93
CA PHE A 165 13.17 11.23 -3.58
C PHE A 165 12.47 12.60 -3.60
N ALA A 166 11.26 12.72 -3.04
CA ALA A 166 10.57 14.01 -2.92
C ALA A 166 11.14 14.92 -1.83
N SER A 167 12.04 14.40 -0.98
CA SER A 167 12.72 15.15 0.09
C SER A 167 14.22 14.90 0.04
N ASP A 168 15.00 15.98 0.11
CA ASP A 168 16.47 15.97 0.13
C ASP A 168 17.05 15.64 1.51
N MET A 169 16.19 15.47 2.52
CA MET A 169 16.62 15.05 3.85
C MET A 169 17.17 13.62 3.87
N SER A 170 17.85 13.28 4.97
CA SER A 170 18.40 11.93 5.20
C SER A 170 17.34 10.86 4.91
N LYS A 171 17.69 9.90 4.05
CA LYS A 171 16.78 8.83 3.63
C LYS A 171 16.32 7.96 4.79
N GLY A 172 17.09 7.87 5.89
CA GLY A 172 16.64 7.23 7.13
C GLY A 172 15.41 7.93 7.73
N THR A 173 15.45 9.27 7.83
CA THR A 173 14.32 10.07 8.38
C THR A 173 13.12 10.04 7.42
N VAL A 174 13.35 10.19 6.12
CA VAL A 174 12.29 10.16 5.10
C VAL A 174 11.58 8.79 5.08
N SER A 175 12.35 7.69 5.13
CA SER A 175 11.79 6.33 5.14
C SER A 175 10.99 6.06 6.40
N ALA A 176 11.50 6.45 7.57
CA ALA A 176 10.80 6.29 8.85
C ALA A 176 9.50 7.11 8.88
N ALA A 177 9.55 8.39 8.48
CA ALA A 177 8.37 9.25 8.42
C ALA A 177 7.30 8.69 7.48
N MET A 178 7.71 8.25 6.28
CA MET A 178 6.82 7.65 5.29
C MET A 178 6.18 6.36 5.82
N GLY A 179 6.96 5.51 6.50
CA GLY A 179 6.46 4.28 7.13
C GLY A 179 5.45 4.56 8.24
N MET A 180 5.75 5.51 9.14
CA MET A 180 4.86 5.89 10.24
C MET A 180 3.52 6.46 9.74
N LEU A 181 3.55 7.31 8.71
CA LEU A 181 2.32 7.87 8.12
C LEU A 181 1.44 6.77 7.51
N GLN A 182 2.04 5.81 6.80
CA GLN A 182 1.31 4.66 6.24
C GLN A 182 0.71 3.79 7.36
N MET A 183 1.50 3.46 8.38
CA MET A 183 1.03 2.65 9.51
C MET A 183 -0.13 3.33 10.24
N LEU A 184 -0.08 4.66 10.43
CA LEU A 184 -1.19 5.42 11.02
C LEU A 184 -2.48 5.27 10.19
N ILE A 185 -2.39 5.41 8.86
CA ILE A 185 -3.52 5.19 7.95
C ILE A 185 -4.03 3.76 8.05
N PHE A 186 -3.14 2.76 8.11
CA PHE A 186 -3.53 1.37 8.22
C PHE A 186 -4.28 1.08 9.53
N THR A 187 -3.75 1.52 10.67
CA THR A 187 -4.37 1.29 11.98
C THR A 187 -5.75 1.92 12.06
N VAL A 188 -5.86 3.22 11.73
CA VAL A 188 -7.14 3.94 11.78
C VAL A 188 -8.10 3.43 10.70
N GLY A 189 -7.60 3.21 9.50
CA GLY A 189 -8.37 2.80 8.34
C GLY A 189 -8.96 1.40 8.48
N ILE A 190 -8.21 0.44 9.04
CA ILE A 190 -8.72 -0.92 9.29
C ILE A 190 -9.83 -0.88 10.34
N GLU A 191 -9.69 -0.05 11.38
CA GLU A 191 -10.72 0.08 12.42
C GLU A 191 -12.00 0.72 11.89
N ILE A 192 -11.88 1.75 11.04
CA ILE A 192 -13.05 2.35 10.36
C ILE A 192 -13.67 1.33 9.41
N SER A 193 -12.85 0.62 8.62
CA SER A 193 -13.32 -0.41 7.69
C SER A 193 -14.10 -1.52 8.40
N LYS A 194 -13.65 -1.93 9.59
CA LYS A 194 -14.36 -2.91 10.43
C LYS A 194 -15.74 -2.40 10.81
N HIS A 195 -15.83 -1.17 11.29
CA HIS A 195 -17.13 -0.57 11.62
C HIS A 195 -18.03 -0.39 10.39
N ALA A 196 -17.46 -0.06 9.23
CA ALA A 196 -18.21 0.01 7.98
C ALA A 196 -18.81 -1.35 7.62
N TRP A 197 -18.03 -2.44 7.73
CA TRP A 197 -18.54 -3.78 7.46
C TRP A 197 -19.58 -4.24 8.48
N LEU A 198 -19.37 -3.98 9.78
CA LEU A 198 -20.33 -4.36 10.83
C LEU A 198 -21.70 -3.66 10.69
N ASN A 199 -21.72 -2.40 10.21
CA ASN A 199 -22.95 -1.62 10.10
C ASN A 199 -23.68 -1.78 8.75
N GLY A 200 -22.98 -2.09 7.66
CA GLY A 200 -23.60 -2.20 6.33
C GLY A 200 -22.98 -3.20 5.38
N GLY A 201 -22.32 -4.22 5.92
CA GLY A 201 -21.82 -5.38 5.19
C GLY A 201 -20.82 -5.05 4.10
N ASN A 202 -20.81 -5.88 3.06
CA ASN A 202 -19.83 -5.82 1.97
C ASN A 202 -19.97 -4.52 1.16
N GLY A 203 -21.18 -3.97 1.04
CA GLY A 203 -21.40 -2.70 0.34
C GLY A 203 -20.66 -1.53 0.99
N GLN A 204 -20.83 -1.34 2.31
CA GLN A 204 -20.12 -0.28 3.04
C GLN A 204 -18.61 -0.51 3.11
N PHE A 205 -18.17 -1.77 3.25
CA PHE A 205 -16.75 -2.13 3.18
C PHE A 205 -16.12 -1.68 1.85
N ASN A 206 -16.75 -1.99 0.71
CA ASN A 206 -16.21 -1.63 -0.60
C ASN A 206 -16.39 -0.15 -0.94
N LEU A 207 -17.45 0.52 -0.46
CA LEU A 207 -17.59 1.97 -0.57
C LEU A 207 -16.48 2.69 0.18
N PHE A 208 -16.13 2.25 1.39
CA PHE A 208 -14.99 2.78 2.12
C PHE A 208 -13.68 2.57 1.35
N ASN A 209 -13.48 1.39 0.77
CA ASN A 209 -12.31 1.12 -0.08
C ASN A 209 -12.26 2.05 -1.32
N LEU A 210 -13.41 2.32 -1.95
CA LEU A 210 -13.50 3.25 -3.07
C LEU A 210 -13.15 4.68 -2.67
N VAL A 211 -13.62 5.15 -1.50
CA VAL A 211 -13.24 6.48 -0.96
C VAL A 211 -11.73 6.58 -0.80
N ASN A 212 -11.07 5.54 -0.28
CA ASN A 212 -9.61 5.51 -0.18
C ASN A 212 -8.91 5.57 -1.55
N GLY A 213 -9.46 4.92 -2.57
CA GLY A 213 -9.00 5.06 -3.95
C GLY A 213 -9.15 6.49 -4.50
N ILE A 214 -10.26 7.17 -4.20
CA ILE A 214 -10.49 8.56 -4.60
C ILE A 214 -9.54 9.53 -3.87
N LEU A 215 -9.30 9.32 -2.58
CA LEU A 215 -8.33 10.07 -1.80
C LEU A 215 -6.92 9.90 -2.38
N TRP A 216 -6.54 8.67 -2.71
CA TRP A 216 -5.30 8.39 -3.42
C TRP A 216 -5.21 9.15 -4.75
N LEU A 217 -6.24 9.06 -5.60
CA LEU A 217 -6.25 9.74 -6.90
C LEU A 217 -6.09 11.27 -6.75
N SER A 218 -6.77 11.84 -5.76
CA SER A 218 -6.70 13.28 -5.45
C SER A 218 -5.29 13.69 -5.01
N LEU A 219 -4.65 12.90 -4.13
CA LEU A 219 -3.27 13.13 -3.69
C LEU A 219 -2.27 12.93 -4.84
N MET A 220 -2.53 11.97 -5.73
CA MET A 220 -1.70 11.73 -6.92
C MET A 220 -1.70 12.91 -7.89
N VAL A 221 -2.84 13.58 -8.07
CA VAL A 221 -2.92 14.81 -8.88
C VAL A 221 -2.05 15.92 -8.28
N ILE A 222 -2.06 16.09 -6.96
CA ILE A 222 -1.21 17.06 -6.26
C ILE A 222 0.28 16.66 -6.40
N PHE A 223 0.58 15.39 -6.18
CA PHE A 223 1.95 14.86 -6.21
C PHE A 223 2.60 14.93 -7.60
N LEU A 224 1.83 14.69 -8.67
CA LEU A 224 2.31 14.68 -10.06
C LEU A 224 2.15 16.02 -10.80
N LYS A 225 1.65 17.06 -10.11
CA LYS A 225 1.46 18.40 -10.68
C LYS A 225 2.78 19.01 -11.16
N ASP A 226 3.88 18.69 -10.49
CA ASP A 226 5.21 19.13 -10.90
C ASP A 226 5.82 18.19 -11.96
N LYS A 227 5.96 18.69 -13.20
CA LYS A 227 6.34 17.90 -14.39
C LYS A 227 7.82 17.53 -14.44
N GLN A 228 8.66 18.12 -13.59
CA GLN A 228 10.12 17.98 -13.71
C GLN A 228 10.68 16.63 -13.21
N MET A 229 9.97 15.90 -12.33
CA MET A 229 10.49 14.63 -11.78
C MET A 229 9.60 13.44 -12.14
N GLY A 230 10.23 12.43 -12.76
CA GLY A 230 9.59 11.21 -13.26
C GLY A 230 9.56 11.06 -14.78
N ASN A 231 10.17 11.99 -15.53
CA ASN A 231 10.39 11.89 -16.98
C ASN A 231 11.80 11.39 -17.35
N SER A 232 12.72 11.27 -16.39
CA SER A 232 14.05 10.73 -16.64
C SER A 232 13.99 9.21 -16.82
N HIS A 233 14.40 8.76 -18.01
CA HIS A 233 14.83 7.38 -18.26
C HIS A 233 16.20 7.15 -17.63
N GLU A 234 16.33 7.31 -16.31
CA GLU A 234 17.54 6.92 -15.60
C GLU A 234 17.29 5.55 -14.97
N GLY A 235 17.56 4.55 -15.81
CA GLY A 235 17.90 3.19 -15.42
C GLY A 235 19.40 3.08 -15.16
#